data_AF-A0AAP0NHC4-F1
#
_entry.id   AF-A0AAP0NHC4-F1
#
_cell.length_a   1.000
_cell.length_b   1.000
_cell.length_c   1.000
_cell.angle_alpha   90.00
_cell.angle_beta   90.00
_cell.angle_gamma   90.00
#
_symmetry.space_group_name_H-M   'P 1'
#
loop_
_entity.id
_entity.type
_entity.pdbx_description
1 polymer ?
#
loop_
_entity_poly.entity_id
_entity_poly.type
_entity_poly.pdbx_seq_one_letter_code
_entity_poly.pdbx_strand_id
1 'polypeptide(L)' 'MHPPSGWMDWEKQYYAQYDSDVCAAVGMLQSHLMNMRPSLAIGVVLLIALSVPISTVVLMFHAVEIAKGMLSGIHLIKLM' A
#
# COMPACT_ATOMS: atom_id res chain seq x y z
N MET A 1 -37.20 -0.09 -9.81
CA MET A 1 -36.24 -1.00 -9.18
C MET A 1 -36.49 -0.98 -7.67
N HIS A 2 -36.38 -2.12 -7.00
CA HIS A 2 -36.56 -2.22 -5.54
C HIS A 2 -35.21 -2.50 -4.87
N PRO A 3 -34.94 -1.92 -3.70
CA PRO A 3 -33.69 -2.16 -3.00
C PRO A 3 -33.55 -3.64 -2.62
N PRO A 4 -32.34 -4.21 -2.63
CA PRO A 4 -32.12 -5.59 -2.22
C PRO A 4 -32.60 -5.86 -0.79
N SER A 5 -33.16 -7.04 -0.54
CA SER A 5 -33.74 -7.40 0.77
C SER A 5 -32.72 -7.45 1.90
N GLY A 6 -31.46 -7.77 1.59
CA GLY A 6 -30.35 -7.85 2.56
C GLY A 6 -29.74 -6.50 2.95
N TRP A 7 -30.19 -5.40 2.36
CA TRP A 7 -29.69 -4.07 2.69
C TRP A 7 -30.30 -3.56 3.99
N MET A 8 -29.51 -2.84 4.78
CA MET A 8 -29.98 -2.14 5.97
C MET A 8 -30.99 -1.05 5.57
N ASP A 9 -31.94 -0.73 6.44
CA ASP A 9 -33.04 0.16 6.07
C ASP A 9 -32.58 1.57 5.65
N TRP A 10 -31.45 2.05 6.19
CA TRP A 10 -30.84 3.31 5.75
C TRP A 10 -30.23 3.22 4.34
N GLU A 11 -29.70 2.06 3.94
CA GLU A 11 -29.16 1.84 2.58
C GLU A 11 -30.31 1.80 1.57
N LYS A 12 -31.44 1.19 1.96
CA LYS A 12 -32.66 1.15 1.16
C LYS A 12 -33.22 2.57 0.90
N GLN A 13 -33.10 3.47 1.88
CA GLN A 13 -33.51 4.88 1.73
C GLN A 13 -32.65 5.64 0.69
N TYR A 14 -31.39 5.22 0.50
CA TYR A 14 -30.47 5.85 -0.46
C TYR A 14 -30.43 5.18 -1.84
N TYR A 15 -31.20 4.10 -2.04
CA TYR A 15 -31.10 3.24 -3.22
C TYR A 15 -31.28 3.96 -4.56
N ALA A 16 -32.17 4.96 -4.62
CA ALA A 16 -32.46 5.69 -5.86
C ALA A 16 -31.26 6.52 -6.36
N GLN A 17 -30.43 7.03 -5.45
CA GLN A 17 -29.26 7.85 -5.76
C GLN A 17 -27.96 7.05 -5.83
N TYR A 18 -27.94 5.87 -5.18
CA TYR A 18 -26.73 5.05 -5.07
C TYR A 18 -26.05 4.80 -6.43
N ASP A 19 -26.83 4.38 -7.44
CA ASP A 19 -26.28 4.06 -8.76
C ASP A 19 -25.67 5.27 -9.46
N SER A 20 -26.34 6.43 -9.42
CA SER A 20 -25.83 7.64 -10.06
C SER A 20 -24.56 8.14 -9.39
N ASP A 21 -24.50 8.07 -8.06
CA ASP A 21 -23.37 8.58 -7.30
C ASP A 21 -22.15 7.68 -7.42
N VAL A 22 -22.36 6.36 -7.42
CA VAL A 22 -21.29 5.39 -7.71
C VAL A 22 -20.77 5.61 -9.12
N CYS A 23 -21.66 5.72 -10.12
CA CYS A 23 -21.24 5.98 -11.50
C CYS A 23 -20.49 7.31 -11.63
N ALA A 24 -20.96 8.37 -10.97
CA ALA A 24 -20.29 9.67 -10.97
C ALA A 24 -18.90 9.59 -10.31
N ALA A 25 -18.79 8.96 -9.15
CA ALA A 25 -17.53 8.78 -8.44
C ALA A 25 -16.53 7.96 -9.28
N VAL A 26 -16.99 6.85 -9.86
CA VAL A 26 -16.17 6.00 -10.74
C VAL A 26 -15.76 6.75 -12.00
N GLY A 27 -16.66 7.52 -12.63
CA GLY A 27 -16.37 8.33 -13.80
C GLY A 27 -15.34 9.43 -13.52
N MET A 28 -15.45 10.10 -12.37
CA MET A 28 -14.44 11.07 -11.92
C MET A 28 -13.09 10.41 -11.68
N LEU A 29 -13.07 9.27 -10.99
CA LEU A 29 -11.84 8.51 -10.76
C LEU A 29 -11.19 8.07 -12.08
N GLN A 30 -11.98 7.50 -12.99
CA GLN A 30 -11.51 7.08 -14.30
C GLN A 30 -10.93 8.25 -15.10
N SER A 31 -11.63 9.39 -15.13
CA SER A 31 -11.14 10.61 -15.77
C SER A 31 -9.82 11.07 -15.16
N HIS A 32 -9.73 11.07 -13.82
CA HIS A 32 -8.49 11.43 -13.13
C HIS A 32 -7.33 10.49 -13.50
N LEU A 33 -7.58 9.18 -13.51
CA LEU A 33 -6.59 8.18 -13.87
C LEU A 33 -6.16 8.27 -15.34
N MET A 34 -7.08 8.55 -16.26
CA MET A 34 -6.80 8.74 -17.68
C MET A 34 -6.01 10.04 -17.94
N ASN A 35 -6.22 11.07 -17.12
CA ASN A 35 -5.48 12.33 -17.19
C ASN A 35 -4.13 12.28 -16.45
N MET A 36 -3.84 11.23 -15.66
CA MET A 36 -2.52 11.09 -15.06
C MET A 36 -1.48 10.97 -16.16
N ARG A 37 -0.48 11.86 -16.11
CA ARG A 37 0.68 11.78 -17.00
C ARG A 37 1.33 10.40 -16.84
N PRO A 38 1.69 9.69 -17.92
CA PRO A 38 2.30 8.35 -17.84
C PRO A 38 3.49 8.26 -16.87
N SER A 39 4.24 9.36 -16.72
CA SER A 39 5.35 9.46 -15.77
C SER A 39 4.94 9.28 -14.30
N LEU A 40 3.75 9.75 -13.90
CA LEU A 40 3.26 9.61 -12.52
C LEU A 40 2.92 8.16 -12.21
N ALA A 41 2.23 7.47 -13.12
CA ALA A 41 1.91 6.06 -12.98
C ALA A 41 3.19 5.21 -12.87
N ILE A 42 4.16 5.45 -13.76
CA ILE A 42 5.48 4.80 -13.70
C ILE A 42 6.18 5.10 -12.38
N GLY A 43 6.13 6.35 -11.90
CA GLY A 43 6.71 6.73 -10.61
C GLY A 43 6.09 5.97 -9.43
N VAL A 44 4.77 5.83 -9.38
CA VAL A 44 4.07 5.06 -8.33
C VAL A 44 4.44 3.58 -8.42
N VAL A 45 4.44 2.98 -9.61
CA VAL A 45 4.85 1.59 -9.81
C VAL A 45 6.29 1.37 -9.35
N LEU A 46 7.20 2.27 -9.71
CA LEU A 46 8.60 2.21 -9.29
C LEU A 46 8.74 2.33 -7.78
N LEU A 47 8.03 3.26 -7.14
CA LEU A 47 8.03 3.42 -5.68
C LEU A 47 7.56 2.14 -4.98
N ILE A 48 6.46 1.53 -5.45
CA ILE A 48 5.96 0.27 -4.91
C ILE A 48 6.98 -0.85 -5.13
N ALA A 49 7.52 -0.99 -6.33
CA ALA A 49 8.49 -2.02 -6.68
C ALA A 49 9.80 -1.91 -5.88
N LEU A 50 10.26 -0.68 -5.60
CA LEU A 50 11.49 -0.42 -4.87
C LEU A 50 11.33 -0.43 -3.34
N SER A 51 10.11 -0.30 -2.81
CA SER A 51 9.86 -0.23 -1.36
C SER A 51 10.40 -1.45 -0.60
N VAL A 52 10.09 -2.66 -1.08
CA VAL A 52 10.53 -3.92 -0.50
C VAL A 52 12.04 -4.13 -0.64
N PRO A 53 12.67 -4.02 -1.82
CA PRO A 53 14.11 -4.26 -1.93
C PRO A 53 14.93 -3.23 -1.15
N ILE A 54 14.53 -1.95 -1.12
CA ILE A 54 15.22 -0.93 -0.31
C ILE A 54 15.16 -1.28 1.17
N SER A 55 13.96 -1.58 1.70
CA SER A 55 13.83 -1.97 3.11
C SER A 55 14.59 -3.25 3.44
N THR A 56 14.61 -4.23 2.52
CA THR A 56 15.37 -5.47 2.68
C THR A 56 16.87 -5.22 2.76
N VAL A 57 17.42 -4.35 1.92
CA VAL A 57 18.84 -3.98 1.96
C VAL A 57 19.18 -3.31 3.30
N VAL A 58 18.32 -2.40 3.77
CA VAL A 58 18.51 -1.73 5.08
C VAL A 58 18.52 -2.76 6.21
N LEU A 59 17.55 -3.68 6.23
CA LEU A 59 17.48 -4.76 7.23
C LEU A 59 18.72 -5.66 7.19
N MET A 60 19.18 -6.06 6.00
CA MET A 60 20.39 -6.87 5.86
C MET A 60 21.63 -6.14 6.39
N PHE A 61 21.76 -4.84 6.11
CA PHE A 61 22.87 -4.04 6.62
C PHE A 61 22.90 -4.04 8.16
N HIS A 62 21.76 -3.80 8.79
CA HIS A 62 21.65 -3.80 10.25
C HIS A 62 21.91 -5.19 10.84
N ALA A 63 21.42 -6.26 10.19
CA ALA A 63 21.66 -7.63 10.61
C ALA A 63 23.15 -8.00 10.59
N VAL A 64 23.89 -7.58 9.55
CA VAL A 64 25.34 -7.78 9.46
C VAL A 64 26.08 -7.02 10.55
N GLU A 65 25.69 -5.78 10.83
CA GLU A 65 26.30 -4.97 11.88
C GLU A 65 26.12 -5.61 13.27
N ILE A 66 24.90 -6.07 13.57
CA ILE A 66 24.60 -6.81 14.81
C ILE A 66 25.45 -8.09 14.89
N ALA A 67 25.51 -8.87 13.81
CA ALA A 67 26.29 -10.11 13.78
C ALA A 67 27.79 -9.86 14.04
N LYS A 68 28.36 -8.80 13.45
CA LYS A 68 29.74 -8.37 13.72
C LYS A 68 29.94 -7.98 15.18
N GLY A 69 29.02 -7.22 15.77
CA GLY A 69 29.06 -6.83 17.18
C GLY A 69 29.03 -8.04 18.11
N MET A 70 28.14 -9.00 17.86
CA MET A 70 28.06 -10.25 18.64
C MET A 70 29.35 -11.07 18.52
N LEU A 71 29.89 -11.24 17.32
CA LEU A 71 31.12 -11.98 17.10
C LEU A 71 32.31 -11.34 17.82
N SER A 72 32.42 -10.01 17.77
CA SER A 72 33.45 -9.27 18.51
C SER A 72 33.30 -9.42 20.02
N GLY A 73 32.07 -9.38 20.54
CA GLY A 73 31.78 -9.59 21.96
C GLY A 73 32.14 -10.99 22.43
N ILE A 74 31.81 -12.03 21.65
CA ILE A 74 32.20 -13.42 21.94
C ILE A 74 33.71 -13.57 21.96
N HIS A 75 34.43 -12.94 21.02
CA HIS A 75 35.89 -12.98 20.97
C HIS A 75 36.53 -12.29 22.19
N LEU A 76 35.99 -11.14 22.63
CA LEU A 76 36.43 -10.44 23.84
C LEU A 76 36.20 -11.27 25.11
N ILE A 77 35.02 -11.89 25.26
CA ILE A 77 34.70 -12.76 26.40
C ILE A 77 35.63 -13.99 26.43
N LYS A 78 36.04 -14.52 25.28
CA LYS A 78 36.95 -15.67 25.18
C LYS A 78 38.41 -15.35 25.53
N LEU A 79 38.79 -14.07 25.53
CA LEU A 79 40.14 -13.58 25.83
C LEU A 79 40.33 -13.11 27.28
N MET A 80 39.24 -12.96 28.04
CA MET A 80 39.23 -12.57 29.46
C MET A 80 39.10 -13.80 30.36
#